data_AF-A0A535F3J5-F1
#
_entry.id   AF-A0A535F3J5-F1
#
_cell.length_a   1.000
_cell.length_b   1.000
_cell.length_c   1.000
_cell.angle_alpha   90.00
_cell.angle_beta   90.00
_cell.angle_gamma   90.00
#
_symmetry.space_group_name_H-M   'P 1'
#
loop_
_entity.id
_entity.type
_entity.pdbx_description
1 polymer ?
#
loop_
_entity_poly.entity_id
_entity_poly.type
_entity_poly.pdbx_seq_one_letter_code
_entity_poly.pdbx_strand_id
1 'polypeptide(L)'
;MSTFPTVRLRRTRQNEKLRSLVRETHLAIDQLIYPLFIAEDISEPHEVSSMPGIMQWPLEYLGREAERIANLGIPAVLLFGIPTEKDEV
;
A
#
# COMPACT_ATOMS: atom_id res chain seq x y z
N MET A 1 10.01 31.75 -27.65
CA MET A 1 8.87 31.25 -26.85
C MET A 1 8.00 30.39 -27.74
N SER A 2 7.73 29.15 -27.33
CA SER A 2 6.81 28.29 -28.07
C SER A 2 5.38 28.54 -27.59
N THR A 3 4.55 29.12 -28.44
CA THR A 3 3.20 29.59 -28.08
C THR A 3 2.13 28.77 -28.79
N PHE A 4 0.90 28.81 -28.29
CA PHE A 4 -0.26 28.35 -29.07
C PHE A 4 -0.34 29.14 -30.39
N PRO A 5 -0.67 28.52 -31.54
CA PRO A 5 -1.09 27.13 -31.76
C PRO A 5 0.07 26.16 -32.08
N THR A 6 1.32 26.63 -32.11
CA THR A 6 2.51 25.83 -32.43
C THR A 6 2.71 24.72 -31.40
N VAL A 7 2.65 25.05 -30.10
CA VAL A 7 2.62 24.06 -29.01
C VAL A 7 1.21 23.88 -28.49
N ARG A 8 0.72 22.64 -28.55
CA ARG A 8 -0.59 22.24 -28.02
C ARG A 8 -0.43 20.99 -27.17
N LEU A 9 -0.36 21.17 -25.86
CA LEU A 9 -0.18 20.09 -24.89
C LEU A 9 -1.33 19.06 -24.89
N ARG A 10 -2.47 19.40 -25.51
CA ARG A 10 -3.58 18.46 -25.73
C ARG A 10 -3.27 17.38 -26.77
N ARG A 11 -2.27 17.58 -27.66
CA ARG A 11 -1.93 16.59 -28.72
C ARG A 11 -1.50 15.26 -28.12
N THR A 12 -0.66 15.27 -27.08
CA THR A 12 -0.22 14.04 -26.38
C THR A 12 -1.29 13.43 -25.47
N ARG A 13 -2.44 14.11 -25.28
CA ARG A 13 -3.53 13.65 -24.41
C ARG A 13 -4.74 13.10 -25.17
N GLN A 14 -4.67 13.02 -26.51
CA GLN A 14 -5.81 12.68 -27.37
C GLN A 14 -6.38 11.28 -27.14
N ASN A 15 -5.53 10.30 -26.82
CA ASN A 15 -5.95 8.92 -26.59
C ASN A 15 -5.03 8.23 -25.58
N GLU A 16 -5.40 7.02 -25.15
CA GLU A 16 -4.65 6.29 -24.14
C GLU A 16 -3.26 5.88 -24.62
N LYS A 17 -3.11 5.48 -25.89
CA LYS A 17 -1.80 5.09 -26.45
C LYS A 17 -0.78 6.23 -26.35
N LEU A 18 -1.18 7.45 -26.72
CA LEU A 18 -0.31 8.62 -26.63
C LEU A 18 0.00 9.00 -25.18
N ARG A 19 -0.99 8.93 -24.28
CA ARG A 19 -0.77 9.19 -22.85
C ARG A 19 0.17 8.19 -22.21
N SER A 20 0.07 6.91 -22.58
CA SER A 20 0.97 5.86 -22.09
C SER A 20 2.40 6.05 -22.58
N LEU A 21 2.61 6.51 -23.81
CA LEU A 21 3.95 6.79 -24.36
C LEU A 21 4.68 7.94 -23.65
N VAL A 22 3.93 8.95 -23.17
CA VAL A 22 4.52 10.14 -22.53
C VAL A 22 4.38 10.16 -21.01
N ARG A 23 3.92 9.06 -20.40
CA ARG A 23 3.73 8.98 -18.95
C ARG A 23 5.09 8.98 -18.25
N GLU A 24 5.26 9.90 -17.31
CA GLU A 24 6.54 10.09 -16.59
C GLU A 24 6.69 9.14 -15.39
N THR A 25 5.59 8.86 -14.69
CA THR A 25 5.58 8.06 -13.46
C THR A 25 4.78 6.78 -13.64
N HIS A 26 5.36 5.67 -13.21
CA HIS A 26 4.70 4.37 -13.11
C HIS A 26 4.78 3.87 -11.67
N LEU A 27 3.69 3.27 -11.20
CA LEU A 27 3.64 2.56 -9.93
C LEU A 27 3.70 1.06 -10.22
N ALA A 28 4.53 0.33 -9.51
CA ALA A 28 4.67 -1.11 -9.60
C ALA A 28 4.60 -1.75 -8.21
N ILE A 29 4.28 -3.06 -8.15
CA ILE A 29 4.03 -3.77 -6.89
C ILE A 29 5.29 -3.82 -6.02
N ASP A 30 6.47 -3.89 -6.64
CA ASP A 30 7.79 -3.87 -6.01
C ASP A 30 8.13 -2.54 -5.29
N GLN A 31 7.33 -1.49 -5.50
CA GLN A 31 7.46 -0.21 -4.82
C GLN A 31 6.57 -0.11 -3.56
N LEU A 32 5.82 -1.16 -3.23
CA LEU A 32 4.86 -1.16 -2.12
C LEU A 32 5.44 -1.84 -0.87
N ILE A 33 5.09 -1.28 0.29
CA ILE A 33 5.32 -1.89 1.60
C ILE A 33 3.96 -1.99 2.29
N TYR A 34 3.62 -3.17 2.81
CA TYR A 34 2.33 -3.40 3.46
C TYR A 34 2.44 -3.28 4.99
N PRO A 35 1.73 -2.32 5.63
CA PRO A 35 1.63 -2.26 7.10
C PRO A 35 0.80 -3.43 7.65
N LEU A 36 1.34 -4.15 8.65
CA LEU A 36 0.65 -5.25 9.33
C LEU A 36 0.58 -4.98 10.83
N PHE A 37 -0.63 -5.00 11.39
CA PHE A 37 -0.87 -4.76 12.82
C PHE A 37 -1.10 -6.09 13.53
N ILE A 38 -0.26 -6.37 14.52
CA ILE A 38 -0.36 -7.56 15.37
C ILE A 38 -0.64 -7.13 16.80
N ALA A 39 -1.72 -7.64 17.40
CA ALA A 39 -2.07 -7.40 18.78
C ALA A 39 -1.96 -8.70 19.60
N GLU A 40 -1.38 -8.60 20.80
CA GLU A 40 -1.10 -9.75 21.67
C GLU A 40 -2.33 -10.25 22.43
N ASP A 41 -3.27 -9.35 22.73
CA ASP A 41 -4.42 -9.59 23.61
C ASP A 41 -5.67 -10.12 22.88
N ILE A 42 -5.59 -10.31 21.56
CA ILE A 42 -6.72 -10.75 20.74
C ILE A 42 -6.56 -12.19 20.25
N SER A 43 -7.65 -12.95 20.27
CA SER A 43 -7.73 -14.30 19.70
C SER A 43 -8.34 -14.34 18.31
N GLU A 44 -9.01 -13.26 17.89
CA GLU A 44 -9.67 -13.12 16.60
C GLU A 44 -9.35 -11.77 15.96
N PRO A 45 -9.41 -11.65 14.63
CA PRO A 45 -9.14 -10.40 13.95
C PRO A 45 -10.13 -9.30 14.35
N HIS A 46 -9.61 -8.14 14.72
CA HIS A 46 -10.41 -6.99 15.14
C HIS A 46 -10.27 -5.83 14.16
N GLU A 47 -11.38 -5.22 13.75
CA GLU A 47 -11.35 -4.09 12.83
C GLU A 47 -10.89 -2.81 13.53
N VAL A 48 -10.00 -2.07 12.87
CA VAL A 48 -9.61 -0.74 13.32
C VAL A 48 -10.69 0.25 12.91
N SER A 49 -11.53 0.68 13.84
CA SER A 49 -12.69 1.54 13.57
C SER A 49 -12.35 2.85 12.83
N SER A 50 -11.16 3.42 13.06
CA SER A 50 -10.69 4.62 12.36
C SER A 50 -10.10 4.35 10.97
N MET A 51 -9.86 3.09 10.61
CA MET A 51 -9.28 2.65 9.34
C MET A 51 -10.10 1.50 8.74
N PRO A 52 -11.25 1.80 8.11
CA PRO A 52 -12.13 0.76 7.55
C PRO A 52 -11.39 -0.16 6.58
N GLY A 53 -11.59 -1.47 6.74
CA GLY A 53 -10.91 -2.50 5.96
C GLY A 53 -9.48 -2.85 6.44
N ILE A 54 -9.01 -2.27 7.54
CA ILE A 54 -7.76 -2.64 8.22
C ILE A 54 -8.08 -3.41 9.49
N MET A 55 -7.37 -4.51 9.70
CA MET A 55 -7.55 -5.41 10.82
C MET A 55 -6.28 -5.47 11.68
N GLN A 56 -6.47 -5.61 12.99
CA GLN A 56 -5.46 -6.12 13.90
C GLN A 56 -5.58 -7.64 13.95
N TRP A 57 -4.46 -8.33 13.82
CA TRP A 57 -4.42 -9.79 13.81
C TRP A 57 -3.80 -10.33 15.10
N PRO A 58 -4.26 -11.49 15.59
CA PRO A 58 -3.56 -12.24 16.63
C PRO A 58 -2.15 -12.61 16.19
N LEU A 59 -1.23 -12.75 17.15
CA LEU A 59 0.17 -13.12 16.88
C LEU A 59 0.30 -14.42 16.07
N GLU A 60 -0.55 -15.41 16.33
CA GLU A 60 -0.55 -16.71 15.65
C GLU A 60 -0.80 -16.60 14.13
N TYR A 61 -1.44 -15.52 13.67
CA TYR A 61 -1.81 -15.30 12.27
C TYR A 61 -0.71 -14.63 11.47
N LEU A 62 0.37 -14.17 12.11
CA LEU A 62 1.46 -13.42 11.46
C LEU A 62 2.04 -14.16 10.24
N GLY A 63 2.37 -15.45 10.39
CA GLY A 63 2.94 -16.24 9.30
C GLY A 63 1.99 -16.38 8.10
N ARG A 64 0.70 -16.63 8.37
CA ARG A 64 -0.35 -16.76 7.35
C ARG A 64 -0.56 -15.45 6.61
N GLU A 65 -0.62 -14.33 7.32
CA GLU A 65 -0.80 -13.02 6.69
C GLU A 65 0.44 -12.61 5.88
N ALA A 66 1.65 -12.87 6.40
CA ALA A 66 2.89 -12.64 5.65
C ALA A 66 2.94 -13.45 4.35
N GLU A 67 2.54 -14.73 4.38
CA GLU A 67 2.45 -15.59 3.19
C GLU A 67 1.40 -15.06 2.20
N ARG A 68 0.23 -14.65 2.68
CA ARG A 68 -0.81 -14.03 1.84
C ARG A 68 -0.29 -12.77 1.13
N ILE A 69 0.42 -11.91 1.85
CA ILE A 69 1.00 -10.67 1.32
C ILE A 69 2.09 -10.98 0.29
N ALA A 70 2.97 -11.95 0.57
CA ALA A 70 3.99 -12.39 -0.37
C ALA A 70 3.38 -12.96 -1.66
N ASN A 71 2.29 -13.72 -1.56
CA ASN A 71 1.55 -14.24 -2.72
C ASN A 71 0.90 -13.15 -3.59
N LEU A 72 0.71 -11.93 -3.06
CA LEU A 72 0.29 -10.76 -3.84
C LEU A 72 1.46 -10.09 -4.58
N GLY A 73 2.69 -10.57 -4.40
CA GLY A 73 3.91 -10.02 -5.00
C GLY A 73 4.47 -8.81 -4.27
N ILE A 74 3.93 -8.46 -3.09
CA ILE A 74 4.41 -7.32 -2.30
C ILE A 74 5.76 -7.71 -1.65
N PRO A 75 6.82 -6.93 -1.85
CA PRO A 75 8.18 -7.33 -1.46
C PRO A 75 8.47 -7.20 0.04
N ALA A 76 7.71 -6.38 0.77
CA ALA A 76 8.01 -6.07 2.17
C ALA A 76 6.75 -5.79 3.01
N VAL A 77 6.86 -6.13 4.30
CA VAL A 77 5.87 -5.85 5.33
C VAL A 77 6.49 -4.94 6.39
N LEU A 78 5.74 -3.95 6.84
CA LEU A 78 6.08 -3.11 7.98
C LEU A 78 5.25 -3.56 9.19
N LEU A 79 5.90 -4.19 10.16
CA LEU A 79 5.23 -4.78 11.31
C LEU A 79 5.01 -3.74 12.42
N PHE A 80 3.77 -3.64 12.89
CA PHE A 80 3.38 -2.86 14.06
C PHE A 80 2.82 -3.80 15.13
N GLY A 81 3.61 -3.99 16.20
CA GLY A 81 3.16 -4.71 17.40
C GLY A 81 2.37 -3.79 18.32
N ILE A 82 1.26 -4.29 18.85
CA ILE A 82 0.42 -3.66 19.86
C ILE A 82 0.55 -4.53 21.11
N PRO A 83 1.51 -4.21 21.99
CA PRO A 83 1.75 -5.00 23.18
C PRO A 83 0.67 -4.75 24.24
N THR A 84 0.46 -5.75 25.07
CA THR A 84 -0.45 -5.66 26.24
C THR A 84 0.05 -4.68 27.29
N GLU A 85 1.35 -4.63 27.48
CA GLU A 85 2.02 -3.72 28.40
C GLU A 85 2.92 -2.75 27.63
N LYS A 86 3.02 -1.52 28.13
CA LYS A 86 3.94 -0.52 27.61
C LYS A 86 5.02 -0.26 28.65
N ASP A 87 6.25 -0.09 28.18
CA ASP A 87 7.35 0.34 29.04
C ASP A 87 7.05 1.71 29.65
N GLU A 88 7.44 1.90 30.92
CA GLU A 88 7.45 3.23 31.53
C GLU A 88 8.53 4.08 30.83
N VAL A 89 8.15 5.28 30.38
CA VAL A 89 9.02 6.23 29.66
C VAL A 89 10.13 6.76 30.56
#